data_AF-A0A6L7LZA5-F1
#
_entry.id   AF-A0A6L7LZA5-F1
#
_cell.length_a   1.000
_cell.length_b   1.000
_cell.length_c   1.000
_cell.angle_alpha   90.00
_cell.angle_beta   90.00
_cell.angle_gamma   90.00
#
_symmetry.space_group_name_H-M   'P 1'
#
loop_
_entity.id
_entity.type
_entity.pdbx_description
1 polymer ?
#
loop_
_entity_poly.entity_id
_entity_poly.type
_entity_poly.pdbx_seq_one_letter_code
_entity_poly.pdbx_strand_id
1 'polypeptide(L)'
;MSEHQSTRTESYTTTLTTNPKVDEDNVVTQNQKQGLSNSQLKTQFDSLVNQWREDTRVLSDAALIFEHPAYQSIISIGEPMLPFIHEDLLNGGGHWYYALRKITGYTPKNLKSRKSSELRRAWLQWLNQRVLL
;
A
#
# COMPACT_ATOMS: atom_id res chain seq x y z
N MET A 1 7.55 -78.86 -21.62
CA MET A 1 8.86 -78.66 -20.97
C MET A 1 8.72 -77.46 -20.05
N SER A 2 9.02 -77.68 -18.78
CA SER A 2 9.10 -76.75 -17.65
C SER A 2 7.83 -76.04 -17.19
N GLU A 3 7.18 -76.70 -16.23
CA GLU A 3 6.61 -76.08 -15.03
C GLU A 3 7.61 -75.09 -14.39
N HIS A 4 7.11 -74.03 -13.76
CA HIS A 4 7.18 -73.86 -12.31
C HIS A 4 6.45 -72.55 -11.94
N GLN A 5 5.29 -72.69 -11.29
CA GLN A 5 5.08 -72.49 -9.84
C GLN A 5 4.80 -71.01 -9.53
N SER A 6 3.55 -70.68 -9.15
CA SER A 6 3.05 -70.70 -7.75
C SER A 6 3.78 -69.65 -6.92
N THR A 7 3.15 -68.80 -6.12
CA THR A 7 1.77 -68.62 -5.63
C THR A 7 1.84 -67.31 -4.80
N ARG A 8 0.70 -66.93 -4.21
CA ARG A 8 0.59 -66.24 -2.92
C ARG A 8 0.35 -64.73 -3.06
N THR A 9 -0.91 -64.33 -3.19
CA THR A 9 -1.92 -64.05 -2.15
C THR A 9 -1.56 -62.90 -1.22
N GLU A 10 -2.54 -62.00 -1.07
CA GLU A 10 -2.89 -61.16 0.09
C GLU A 10 -3.12 -59.72 -0.39
N SER A 11 -4.36 -59.33 -0.70
CA SER A 11 -5.50 -59.06 0.21
C SER A 11 -5.39 -57.71 0.92
N TYR A 12 -6.57 -57.07 1.00
CA TYR A 12 -7.01 -56.06 1.97
C TYR A 12 -6.83 -54.57 1.60
N THR A 13 -7.94 -54.03 1.09
CA THR A 13 -8.71 -52.90 1.64
C THR A 13 -7.98 -51.69 2.23
N THR A 14 -8.26 -50.54 1.59
CA THR A 14 -8.60 -49.22 2.16
C THR A 14 -7.93 -48.80 3.47
N THR A 15 -7.13 -47.74 3.39
CA THR A 15 -7.06 -46.74 4.46
C THR A 15 -7.19 -45.33 3.87
N LEU A 16 -8.30 -44.67 4.23
CA LEU A 16 -8.26 -43.22 4.45
C LEU A 16 -7.22 -42.95 5.53
N THR A 17 -6.42 -41.89 5.39
CA THR A 17 -6.10 -40.93 6.47
C THR A 17 -5.11 -39.88 5.97
N THR A 18 -5.42 -38.62 6.33
CA THR A 18 -4.51 -37.48 6.46
C THR A 18 -4.12 -36.71 5.21
N ASN A 19 -4.84 -35.60 5.03
CA ASN A 19 -4.31 -34.35 4.51
C ASN A 19 -3.21 -33.83 5.46
N PRO A 20 -2.09 -33.27 4.97
CA PRO A 20 -1.97 -31.82 5.12
C PRO A 20 -1.26 -31.11 3.96
N LYS A 21 -2.01 -30.18 3.34
CA LYS A 21 -1.68 -28.77 3.02
C LYS A 21 -0.58 -28.43 1.99
N VAL A 22 -0.90 -27.33 1.29
CA VAL A 22 -0.10 -26.32 0.57
C VAL A 22 0.51 -26.72 -0.79
N ASP A 23 0.27 -26.06 -1.94
CA ASP A 23 -0.51 -24.86 -2.28
C ASP A 23 -0.96 -24.98 -3.76
N GLU A 24 -2.25 -25.24 -3.98
CA GLU A 24 -2.99 -24.74 -5.15
C GLU A 24 -3.46 -23.34 -4.81
N ASP A 25 -3.31 -22.40 -5.75
CA ASP A 25 -4.28 -21.33 -6.05
C ASP A 25 -3.57 -20.33 -6.98
N ASN A 26 -4.04 -19.93 -8.15
CA ASN A 26 -5.14 -20.35 -9.00
C ASN A 26 -4.90 -19.59 -10.30
N VAL A 27 -5.00 -20.27 -11.44
CA VAL A 27 -5.05 -19.66 -12.77
C VAL A 27 -6.30 -18.79 -12.84
N VAL A 28 -6.16 -17.47 -12.73
CA VAL A 28 -7.25 -16.56 -13.10
C VAL A 28 -6.73 -15.38 -13.90
N THR A 29 -6.79 -15.54 -15.22
CA THR A 29 -6.93 -14.45 -16.17
C THR A 29 -8.19 -13.65 -15.81
N GLN A 30 -8.03 -12.40 -15.36
CA GLN A 30 -9.11 -11.41 -15.42
C GLN A 30 -8.69 -10.23 -16.31
N ASN A 31 -9.33 -10.18 -17.48
CA ASN A 31 -9.56 -8.94 -18.22
C ASN A 31 -10.20 -7.90 -17.28
N GLN A 32 -9.50 -6.82 -16.93
CA GLN A 32 -10.11 -5.67 -16.25
C GLN A 32 -9.60 -4.34 -16.81
N LYS A 33 -10.38 -3.72 -17.70
CA LYS A 33 -10.51 -2.26 -17.67
C LYS A 33 -11.09 -1.92 -16.30
N GLN A 34 -10.30 -1.35 -15.39
CA GLN A 34 -10.71 -0.37 -14.34
C GLN A 34 -9.71 -0.32 -13.16
N GLY A 35 -9.18 0.88 -12.88
CA GLY A 35 -8.49 1.25 -11.63
C GLY A 35 -7.12 0.62 -11.36
N LEU A 36 -6.18 1.38 -10.81
CA LEU A 36 -4.97 0.82 -10.21
C LEU A 36 -5.36 0.08 -8.91
N SER A 37 -4.87 -1.15 -8.72
CA SER A 37 -5.01 -1.86 -7.45
C SER A 37 -4.26 -1.13 -6.33
N ASN A 38 -4.65 -1.37 -5.06
CA ASN A 38 -3.95 -0.79 -3.91
C ASN A 38 -2.45 -1.09 -3.88
N SER A 39 -2.02 -2.28 -4.32
CA SER A 39 -0.60 -2.63 -4.43
C SER A 39 0.13 -1.79 -5.47
N GLN A 40 -0.51 -1.56 -6.62
CA GLN A 40 0.03 -0.69 -7.67
C GLN A 40 0.07 0.78 -7.23
N LEU A 41 -0.97 1.26 -6.55
CA LEU A 41 -1.00 2.60 -5.98
C LEU A 41 0.08 2.79 -4.93
N LYS A 42 0.30 1.80 -4.05
CA LYS A 42 1.38 1.83 -3.06
C LYS A 42 2.75 1.87 -3.73
N THR A 43 2.98 1.03 -4.74
CA THR A 43 4.25 1.01 -5.49
C THR A 43 4.50 2.35 -6.18
N GLN A 44 3.45 2.93 -6.79
CA GLN A 44 3.53 4.25 -7.40
C GLN A 44 3.80 5.35 -6.37
N PHE A 45 3.12 5.32 -5.23
CA PHE A 45 3.34 6.25 -4.13
C PHE A 45 4.79 6.19 -3.64
N ASP A 46 5.28 5.00 -3.32
CA ASP A 46 6.64 4.81 -2.81
C ASP A 46 7.68 5.30 -3.81
N SER A 47 7.49 5.01 -5.10
CA SER A 47 8.37 5.51 -6.16
C SER A 47 8.38 7.03 -6.23
N LEU A 48 7.22 7.69 -6.19
CA LEU A 48 7.10 9.14 -6.26
C LEU A 48 7.68 9.82 -5.01
N VAL A 49 7.44 9.25 -3.83
CA VAL A 49 7.98 9.75 -2.56
C VAL A 49 9.49 9.64 -2.52
N ASN A 50 10.05 8.51 -2.94
CA ASN A 50 11.50 8.32 -2.98
C ASN A 50 12.15 9.31 -3.94
N GLN A 51 11.61 9.45 -5.16
CA GLN A 51 12.11 10.43 -6.11
C GLN A 51 12.05 11.85 -5.55
N TRP A 52 10.89 12.27 -5.02
CA TRP A 52 10.73 13.60 -4.44
C TRP A 52 11.71 13.86 -3.30
N ARG A 53 11.91 12.91 -2.39
CA ARG A 53 12.84 13.07 -1.26
C ARG A 53 14.27 13.20 -1.71
N GLU A 54 14.72 12.38 -2.65
CA GLU A 54 16.09 12.46 -3.18
C GLU A 54 16.33 13.79 -3.89
N ASP A 55 15.42 14.18 -4.79
CA ASP A 55 15.56 15.39 -5.61
C ASP A 55 15.44 16.69 -4.77
N THR A 56 14.71 16.64 -3.65
CA THR A 56 14.46 17.83 -2.82
C THR A 56 15.27 17.89 -1.53
N ARG A 57 16.08 16.87 -1.20
CA ARG A 57 16.81 16.77 0.08
C ARG A 57 17.70 17.98 0.38
N VAL A 58 18.27 18.59 -0.66
CA VAL A 58 19.19 19.74 -0.55
C VAL A 58 18.49 21.09 -0.66
N LEU A 59 17.19 21.09 -0.98
CA LEU A 59 16.43 22.31 -1.16
C LEU A 59 15.98 22.85 0.20
N SER A 60 16.13 24.16 0.38
CA SER A 60 15.59 24.89 1.54
C SER A 60 14.37 25.74 1.17
N ASP A 61 13.99 25.78 -0.11
CA ASP A 61 12.83 26.52 -0.59
C ASP A 61 11.59 25.62 -0.59
N ALA A 62 10.63 25.97 0.26
CA ALA A 62 9.38 25.23 0.37
C ALA A 62 8.57 25.23 -0.93
N ALA A 63 8.60 26.30 -1.74
CA ALA A 63 7.90 26.35 -3.01
C ALA A 63 8.47 25.31 -3.98
N LEU A 64 9.80 25.24 -4.12
CA LEU A 64 10.45 24.24 -4.97
C LEU A 64 10.20 22.81 -4.49
N ILE A 65 10.19 22.58 -3.17
CA ILE A 65 9.86 21.27 -2.59
C ILE A 65 8.44 20.85 -2.97
N PHE A 66 7.48 21.77 -2.94
CA PHE A 66 6.07 21.48 -3.25
C PHE A 66 5.76 21.44 -4.75
N GLU A 67 6.47 22.21 -5.58
CA GLU A 67 6.31 22.25 -7.03
C GLU A 67 6.95 21.05 -7.73
N HIS A 68 7.71 20.23 -7.00
CA HIS A 68 8.36 19.04 -7.56
C HIS A 68 7.36 18.13 -8.31
N PRO A 69 7.66 17.69 -9.55
CA PRO A 69 6.71 16.93 -10.37
C PRO A 69 6.20 15.65 -9.71
N ALA A 70 7.06 14.94 -8.96
CA ALA A 70 6.64 13.74 -8.25
C ALA A 70 5.64 14.05 -7.12
N TYR A 71 5.82 15.16 -6.41
CA TYR A 71 4.89 15.61 -5.38
C TYR A 71 3.55 16.06 -5.98
N GLN A 72 3.60 16.80 -7.08
CA GLN A 72 2.40 17.21 -7.83
C GLN A 72 1.63 16.01 -8.42
N SER A 73 2.34 14.95 -8.81
CA SER A 73 1.71 13.70 -9.28
C SER A 73 0.90 13.03 -8.17
N ILE A 74 1.43 12.98 -6.94
CA ILE A 74 0.69 12.46 -5.78
C ILE A 74 -0.59 13.28 -5.55
N ILE A 75 -0.50 14.61 -5.61
CA ILE A 75 -1.68 15.50 -5.49
C ILE A 75 -2.69 15.23 -6.59
N SER A 76 -2.23 15.07 -7.84
CA SER A 76 -3.09 14.87 -9.01
C SER A 76 -3.86 13.55 -8.97
N ILE A 77 -3.29 12.52 -8.35
CA ILE A 77 -3.99 11.24 -8.14
C ILE A 77 -5.10 11.39 -7.09
N GLY A 78 -4.89 12.21 -6.06
CA GLY A 78 -5.95 12.62 -5.15
C GLY A 78 -6.25 11.63 -4.02
N GLU A 79 -7.53 11.44 -3.71
CA GLU A 79 -7.99 10.68 -2.54
C GLU A 79 -7.42 9.25 -2.40
N PRO A 80 -7.18 8.47 -3.48
CA PRO A 80 -6.57 7.15 -3.37
C PRO A 80 -5.18 7.13 -2.70
N MET A 81 -4.50 8.27 -2.65
CA MET A 81 -3.19 8.40 -2.00
C MET A 81 -3.26 8.69 -0.50
N LEU A 82 -4.43 9.03 0.05
CA LEU A 82 -4.58 9.41 1.45
C LEU A 82 -4.16 8.33 2.45
N PRO A 83 -4.45 7.02 2.26
CA PRO A 83 -4.00 5.98 3.18
C PRO A 83 -2.47 5.89 3.27
N PHE A 84 -1.76 6.09 2.16
CA PHE A 84 -0.30 6.04 2.11
C PHE A 84 0.34 7.30 2.67
N ILE A 85 -0.23 8.48 2.41
CA ILE A 85 0.17 9.73 3.06
C ILE A 85 -0.02 9.64 4.58
N HIS A 86 -1.10 8.99 5.03
CA HIS A 86 -1.35 8.76 6.45
C HIS A 86 -0.29 7.86 7.09
N GLU A 87 0.04 6.72 6.46
CA GLU A 87 1.10 5.82 6.90
C GLU A 87 2.46 6.55 7.00
N ASP A 88 2.82 7.33 5.97
CA ASP A 88 4.07 8.08 5.96
C ASP A 88 4.11 9.17 7.05
N LEU A 89 2.99 9.87 7.27
CA LEU A 89 2.85 10.83 8.37
C LEU A 89 2.96 10.17 9.75
N LEU A 90 2.49 8.93 9.93
CA LEU A 90 2.67 8.18 11.18
C LEU A 90 4.15 7.83 11.39
N ASN A 91 4.86 7.49 10.33
CA ASN A 91 6.29 7.15 10.35
C ASN A 91 7.23 8.36 10.51
N GLY A 92 6.69 9.57 10.59
CA GLY A 92 7.48 10.80 10.78
C GLY A 92 7.79 11.55 9.49
N GLY A 93 7.20 11.14 8.37
CA GLY A 93 7.25 11.86 7.10
C GLY A 93 6.77 13.30 7.25
N GLY A 94 7.56 14.23 6.71
CA GLY A 94 7.25 15.67 6.73
C GLY A 94 6.55 16.16 5.47
N HIS A 95 6.11 17.42 5.49
CA HIS A 95 5.71 18.21 4.30
C HIS A 95 4.45 17.77 3.54
N TRP A 96 3.61 16.90 4.09
CA TRP A 96 2.34 16.51 3.46
C TRP A 96 1.19 17.50 3.63
N TYR A 97 1.29 18.49 4.51
CA TYR A 97 0.17 19.39 4.81
C TYR A 97 -0.33 20.17 3.59
N TYR A 98 0.56 20.52 2.66
CA TYR A 98 0.18 21.17 1.43
C TYR A 98 -0.59 20.21 0.51
N ALA A 99 -0.07 19.00 0.27
CA ALA A 99 -0.78 17.97 -0.47
C ALA A 99 -2.14 17.63 0.14
N LEU A 100 -2.22 17.43 1.45
CA LEU A 100 -3.47 17.12 2.14
C LEU A 100 -4.53 18.19 1.92
N ARG A 101 -4.16 19.49 1.98
CA ARG A 101 -5.11 20.58 1.68
C ARG A 101 -5.57 20.56 0.22
N LYS A 102 -4.67 20.25 -0.72
CA LYS A 102 -4.98 20.20 -2.16
C LYS A 102 -5.87 19.01 -2.51
N ILE A 103 -5.59 17.84 -1.94
CA ILE A 103 -6.36 16.61 -2.18
C ILE A 103 -7.75 16.70 -1.53
N THR A 104 -7.83 17.18 -0.29
CA THR A 104 -9.07 17.06 0.52
C THR A 104 -9.92 18.33 0.51
N GLY A 105 -9.36 19.47 0.08
CA GLY A 105 -9.98 20.78 0.25
C GLY A 105 -10.13 21.23 1.72
N TYR A 106 -9.77 20.37 2.69
CA TYR A 106 -9.92 20.64 4.10
C TYR A 106 -8.70 21.37 4.65
N THR A 107 -8.92 22.23 5.64
CA THR A 107 -7.86 22.88 6.41
C THR A 107 -8.25 22.80 7.90
N PRO A 108 -7.49 22.09 8.76
CA PRO A 108 -7.81 22.00 10.18
C PRO A 108 -7.89 23.38 10.84
N LYS A 109 -8.91 23.60 11.68
CA LYS A 109 -9.13 24.87 12.40
C LYS A 109 -7.94 25.30 13.30
N ASN A 110 -7.06 24.35 13.64
CA ASN A 110 -5.93 24.55 14.55
C ASN A 110 -4.65 25.05 13.86
N LEU A 111 -4.71 25.49 12.59
CA LEU A 111 -3.54 25.97 11.83
C LEU A 111 -2.86 27.22 12.42
N LYS A 112 -3.46 27.88 13.42
CA LYS A 112 -2.86 29.04 14.09
C LYS A 112 -1.61 28.68 14.91
N SER A 113 -1.38 27.39 15.19
CA SER A 113 -0.16 26.95 15.85
C SER A 113 1.01 26.93 14.87
N ARG A 114 2.10 27.62 15.24
CA ARG A 114 3.38 27.53 14.52
C ARG A 114 4.16 26.26 14.85
N LYS A 115 3.65 25.40 15.73
CA LYS A 115 4.34 24.16 16.13
C LYS A 115 3.99 23.03 15.17
N SER A 116 5.00 22.53 14.46
CA SER A 116 4.87 21.42 13.50
C SER A 116 4.26 20.15 14.10
N SER A 117 4.51 19.88 15.38
CA SER A 117 3.93 18.73 16.11
C SER A 117 2.42 18.83 16.31
N GLU A 118 1.90 20.03 16.58
CA GLU A 118 0.46 20.26 16.76
C GLU A 118 -0.27 20.16 15.42
N LEU A 119 0.34 20.67 14.34
CA LEU A 119 -0.16 20.51 12.97
C LEU A 119 -0.20 19.03 12.56
N ARG A 120 0.88 18.28 12.83
CA ARG A 120 0.94 16.84 12.56
C ARG A 120 -0.19 16.10 13.25
N ARG A 121 -0.38 16.36 14.55
CA ARG A 121 -1.44 15.74 15.35
C ARG A 121 -2.83 16.07 14.80
N ALA A 122 -3.08 17.32 14.42
CA ALA A 122 -4.38 17.72 13.86
C ALA A 122 -4.70 17.00 12.55
N TRP A 123 -3.70 16.83 11.68
CA TRP A 123 -3.86 16.09 10.42
C TRP A 123 -4.03 14.58 10.64
N LEU A 124 -3.23 13.97 11.51
CA LEU A 124 -3.38 12.56 11.87
C LEU A 124 -4.76 12.27 12.47
N GLN A 125 -5.25 13.13 13.38
CA GLN A 125 -6.58 12.97 13.97
C GLN A 125 -7.68 13.01 12.89
N TRP A 126 -7.57 13.92 11.93
CA TRP A 126 -8.54 14.02 10.84
C TRP A 126 -8.44 12.83 9.86
N LEU A 127 -7.23 12.42 9.49
CA LEU A 127 -7.01 11.28 8.59
C LEU A 127 -7.51 9.97 9.20
N ASN A 128 -7.29 9.75 10.50
CA ASN A 128 -7.82 8.58 11.20
C ASN A 128 -9.35 8.49 11.08
N GLN A 129 -10.06 9.60 11.16
CA GLN A 129 -11.52 9.61 11.01
C GLN A 129 -11.99 9.33 9.58
N ARG A 130 -11.14 9.54 8.58
CA ARG A 130 -11.47 9.37 7.16
C ARG A 130 -11.02 8.04 6.57
N VAL A 131 -9.86 7.54 6.98
CA VAL A 131 -9.28 6.28 6.48
C VAL A 131 -9.96 5.07 7.15
N LEU A 132 -10.57 5.25 8.31
CA LEU A 132 -11.30 4.20 9.06
C LEU A 132 -12.81 4.14 8.74
N LEU A 133 -13.27 4.83 7.69
CA LEU A 133 -14.66 4.78 7.20
C LEU A 133 -14.69 4.17 5.80
#